data_AF-A0A449A336-F1
#
_entry.id   AF-A0A449A336-F1
#
_cell.length_a   1.000
_cell.length_b   1.000
_cell.length_c   1.000
_cell.angle_alpha   90.00
_cell.angle_beta   90.00
_cell.angle_gamma   90.00
#
_symmetry.space_group_name_H-M   'P 1'
#
loop_
_entity.id
_entity.type
_entity.pdbx_description
1 polymer ?
#
loop_
_entity_poly.entity_id
_entity_poly.type
_entity_poly.pdbx_seq_one_letter_code
_entity_poly.pdbx_strand_id
1 'polypeptide(L)'
;MKRTTKLAILTAAASAAVIAIPTTTLAILSNQRKVQKTSPVLNTITYDLNNELKSNSSILELQDKADINLYFSTYGIMPFFNLVRLAMLSKSEVHFLYTSKLLFQKPLNKEFFEDFLKNVRKLPTEQDPSSAQNSYNKSTVEDLGSISDLEAIKYFEKIIAANPDKKINFFMNSDHFRNEMEYSNLVNKYHNVAIVGIEDSLATGQWVSQRYVPLVYDLYLDAQTGLPLKNAPKYIDRISQYLITNFYPNIVSYLSEYDAVKSLTNKKIRNIKPFFEQEKGATGENLSPKEIKDFIFSTRDRNNKRLFTHWGKIIGLDWEKERDIVKGDYQQNQKPSIIIIGTSYDSDIDRVKYIASKYAQDYNIYYKGHPGHNYSASYINEHLDPKNIGKEINFVNPENGKNDVWLIKEGQIVRALETQIASEELTTDHVLDENPLRFEKWVLLTFRTSAISGIDNGFNAPGDVLEIFLENQAAPINIGTNLYEEYNKKLITDYIATKSLSITIKEQSVNKPRNKLEISDFEVHKISNAEKERFFFNDIQINKIVTSELNENGNAWKVLFELQARSSVKEPDKIYTFNKQIELPLN
;
A
#
# COMPACT_ATOMS: atom_id res chain seq x y z
N MET A 1 3.31 30.28 49.73
CA MET A 1 4.33 30.10 50.80
C MET A 1 5.64 29.65 50.19
N LYS A 2 6.75 30.18 50.72
CA LYS A 2 8.05 30.36 50.08
C LYS A 2 8.86 29.06 49.89
N ARG A 3 9.59 28.99 48.76
CA ARG A 3 10.82 28.20 48.58
C ARG A 3 11.87 28.64 49.59
N THR A 4 12.61 27.69 50.16
CA THR A 4 14.05 27.86 50.46
C THR A 4 14.77 26.51 50.41
N THR A 5 15.71 26.45 49.47
CA THR A 5 16.87 25.57 49.39
C THR A 5 17.75 25.67 50.64
N LYS A 6 18.41 24.59 51.05
CA LYS A 6 19.82 24.61 51.46
C LYS A 6 20.42 23.19 51.51
N LEU A 7 21.41 23.01 50.64
CA LEU A 7 22.40 21.96 50.62
C LEU A 7 23.43 22.25 51.75
N ALA A 8 23.93 21.22 52.42
CA ALA A 8 25.22 21.27 53.12
C ALA A 8 25.89 19.89 53.08
N ILE A 9 27.02 19.85 52.38
CA ILE A 9 28.02 18.78 52.30
C ILE A 9 28.97 18.93 53.49
N LEU A 10 29.41 17.84 54.11
CA LEU A 10 30.68 17.63 54.85
C LEU A 10 30.54 16.29 55.61
N THR A 11 31.44 15.31 55.65
CA THR A 11 32.73 15.00 55.01
C THR A 11 33.09 13.58 55.47
N ALA A 12 33.84 12.86 54.64
CA ALA A 12 34.43 11.58 54.96
C ALA A 12 35.60 11.70 55.95
N ALA A 13 35.84 10.66 56.76
CA ALA A 13 37.15 10.06 57.07
C ALA A 13 36.94 9.01 58.18
N ALA A 14 37.13 7.72 57.85
CA ALA A 14 38.21 6.87 58.37
C ALA A 14 37.89 6.24 59.74
N SER A 15 38.31 5.05 60.13
CA SER A 15 38.83 3.82 59.53
C SER A 15 39.05 2.89 60.74
N ALA A 16 38.94 1.57 60.54
CA ALA A 16 39.51 0.52 61.40
C ALA A 16 38.91 0.34 62.82
N ALA A 17 38.11 -0.72 62.97
CA ALA A 17 38.22 -1.62 64.12
C ALA A 17 38.02 -3.05 63.65
N VAL A 18 39.11 -3.81 63.70
CA VAL A 18 39.20 -5.25 63.46
C VAL A 18 38.57 -5.98 64.64
N ILE A 19 37.61 -6.88 64.40
CA ILE A 19 37.40 -8.07 65.24
C ILE A 19 37.03 -9.25 64.32
N ALA A 20 37.90 -10.24 64.29
CA ALA A 20 37.65 -11.57 63.75
C ALA A 20 37.10 -12.51 64.85
N ILE A 21 36.73 -13.73 64.43
CA ILE A 21 36.47 -14.97 65.20
C ILE A 21 34.95 -15.28 65.38
N PRO A 22 34.47 -16.54 65.24
CA PRO A 22 34.69 -17.56 64.20
C PRO A 22 33.36 -18.23 63.76
N THR A 23 33.43 -19.11 62.76
CA THR A 23 32.39 -20.07 62.39
C THR A 23 32.19 -21.14 63.46
N THR A 24 30.95 -21.31 63.94
CA THR A 24 30.49 -22.56 64.57
C THR A 24 29.17 -23.02 63.94
N THR A 25 29.29 -24.20 63.34
CA THR A 25 28.28 -25.12 62.83
C THR A 25 27.12 -25.37 63.80
N LEU A 26 25.89 -25.29 63.29
CA LEU A 26 24.76 -26.09 63.77
C LEU A 26 24.01 -26.65 62.56
N ALA A 27 24.29 -27.92 62.27
CA ALA A 27 23.40 -28.82 61.55
C ALA A 27 22.50 -29.55 62.57
N ILE A 28 21.45 -30.22 62.08
CA ILE A 28 20.39 -31.00 62.77
C ILE A 28 19.13 -30.11 62.94
N LEU A 29 18.05 -30.24 62.14
CA LEU A 29 17.25 -31.44 61.87
C LEU A 29 16.60 -31.51 60.47
N SER A 30 16.61 -32.75 60.00
CA SER A 30 15.95 -33.43 58.88
C SER A 30 14.52 -33.05 58.44
N ASN A 31 14.36 -33.24 57.11
CA ASN A 31 13.20 -33.77 56.39
C ASN A 31 12.00 -32.88 56.13
N GLN A 32 11.93 -32.33 54.91
CA GLN A 32 10.76 -32.50 54.04
C GLN A 32 11.10 -32.22 52.56
N ARG A 33 10.85 -33.25 51.72
CA ARG A 33 10.68 -33.24 50.26
C ARG A 33 11.79 -32.61 49.41
N LYS A 34 12.64 -33.48 48.84
CA LYS A 34 13.29 -33.23 47.54
C LYS A 34 12.20 -32.98 46.50
N VAL A 35 11.87 -31.71 46.27
CA VAL A 35 11.34 -31.29 44.99
C VAL A 35 12.55 -31.27 44.06
N GLN A 36 12.65 -32.25 43.17
CA GLN A 36 13.45 -32.08 41.96
C GLN A 36 12.87 -30.85 41.25
N LYS A 37 13.49 -29.67 41.44
CA LYS A 37 13.42 -28.61 40.45
C LYS A 37 14.23 -29.11 39.25
N THR A 38 13.61 -29.92 38.41
CA THR A 38 13.89 -29.85 36.98
C THR A 38 13.42 -28.47 36.54
N SER A 39 14.27 -27.44 36.72
CA SER A 39 14.15 -26.26 35.88
C SER A 39 14.25 -26.80 34.45
N PRO A 40 13.22 -26.63 33.60
CA PRO A 40 13.40 -26.96 32.19
C PRO A 40 14.60 -26.13 31.73
N VAL A 41 15.59 -26.78 31.14
CA VAL A 41 16.56 -26.07 30.33
C VAL A 41 15.71 -25.46 29.23
N LEU A 42 15.39 -24.16 29.32
CA LEU A 42 14.80 -23.46 28.19
C LEU A 42 15.86 -23.58 27.10
N ASN A 43 15.56 -24.35 26.05
CA ASN A 43 16.41 -24.44 24.87
C ASN A 43 16.34 -23.09 24.16
N THR A 44 17.12 -22.12 24.63
CA THR A 44 17.21 -20.80 24.02
C THR A 44 17.98 -20.95 22.72
N ILE A 45 17.33 -20.67 21.60
CA ILE A 45 18.02 -20.66 20.31
C ILE A 45 18.77 -19.34 20.12
N THR A 46 19.82 -19.36 19.31
CA THR A 46 20.49 -18.13 18.86
C THR A 46 20.10 -17.87 17.41
N TYR A 47 19.54 -16.69 17.14
CA TYR A 47 19.21 -16.23 15.80
C TYR A 47 20.50 -15.72 15.14
N ASP A 48 21.07 -16.51 14.23
CA ASP A 48 22.19 -16.09 13.37
C ASP A 48 21.67 -15.32 12.14
N LEU A 49 21.35 -14.04 12.34
CA LEU A 49 20.82 -13.18 11.27
C LEU A 49 21.81 -13.06 10.10
N ASN A 50 23.12 -12.99 10.37
CA ASN A 50 24.13 -12.90 9.33
C ASN A 50 24.09 -14.11 8.39
N ASN A 51 23.87 -15.32 8.92
CA ASN A 51 23.70 -16.50 8.09
C ASN A 51 22.41 -16.45 7.28
N GLU A 52 21.30 -15.98 7.86
CA GLU A 52 20.03 -15.86 7.14
C GLU A 52 20.06 -14.83 6.00
N LEU A 53 20.88 -13.79 6.13
CA LEU A 53 21.08 -12.72 5.13
C LEU A 53 22.08 -13.09 4.02
N LYS A 54 22.90 -14.13 4.19
CA LYS A 54 23.82 -14.62 3.15
C LYS A 54 23.10 -15.23 1.96
N SER A 55 21.87 -15.72 2.15
CA SER A 55 21.10 -16.39 1.09
C SER A 55 20.36 -15.43 0.15
N ASN A 56 20.80 -14.17 0.00
CA ASN A 56 20.11 -13.11 -0.79
C ASN A 56 18.59 -13.05 -0.54
N SER A 57 18.22 -13.09 0.74
CA SER A 57 16.85 -13.10 1.19
C SER A 57 16.22 -11.71 1.06
N SER A 58 15.21 -11.62 0.19
CA SER A 58 14.29 -10.48 0.17
C SER A 58 13.67 -10.24 1.56
N ILE A 59 13.08 -9.07 1.78
CA ILE A 59 12.43 -8.77 3.06
C ILE A 59 11.32 -9.80 3.41
N LEU A 60 10.62 -10.32 2.40
CA LEU A 60 9.60 -11.36 2.57
C LEU A 60 10.20 -12.72 2.91
N GLU A 61 11.34 -13.07 2.35
CA GLU A 61 12.02 -14.33 2.68
C GLU A 61 12.59 -14.31 4.11
N LEU A 62 13.15 -13.18 4.57
CA LEU A 62 13.58 -13.05 5.96
C LEU A 62 12.39 -13.16 6.92
N GLN A 63 11.25 -12.55 6.56
CA GLN A 63 10.01 -12.65 7.32
C GLN A 63 9.52 -14.10 7.44
N ASP A 64 9.50 -14.84 6.33
CA ASP A 64 8.97 -16.21 6.28
C ASP A 64 9.86 -17.24 6.99
N LYS A 65 11.14 -16.89 7.24
CA LYS A 65 12.09 -17.73 8.00
C LYS A 65 11.94 -17.63 9.52
N ALA A 66 11.24 -16.61 10.03
CA ALA A 66 10.98 -16.48 11.45
C ALA A 66 9.73 -17.25 11.88
N ASP A 67 9.71 -17.73 13.11
CA ASP A 67 8.54 -18.36 13.70
C ASP A 67 7.48 -17.30 14.09
N ILE A 68 7.94 -16.14 14.56
CA ILE A 68 7.10 -15.03 15.03
C ILE A 68 7.59 -13.73 14.40
N ASN A 69 6.66 -12.96 13.85
CA ASN A 69 6.94 -11.62 13.32
C ASN A 69 6.17 -10.56 14.13
N LEU A 70 6.90 -9.58 14.66
CA LEU A 70 6.39 -8.47 15.45
C LEU A 70 6.46 -7.19 14.61
N TYR A 71 5.42 -6.36 14.62
CA TYR A 71 5.35 -5.16 13.77
C TYR A 71 4.86 -3.95 14.56
N PHE A 72 5.62 -2.85 14.51
CA PHE A 72 5.18 -1.57 15.07
C PHE A 72 5.94 -0.38 14.48
N SER A 73 5.26 0.76 14.34
CA SER A 73 5.91 2.06 14.10
C SER A 73 5.08 3.19 14.71
N THR A 74 5.69 4.06 15.51
CA THR A 74 5.04 5.29 15.99
C THR A 74 4.98 6.39 14.94
N TYR A 75 5.92 6.45 13.98
CA TYR A 75 5.91 7.50 12.95
C TYR A 75 6.21 6.94 11.55
N GLY A 76 5.88 7.74 10.54
CA GLY A 76 6.02 7.39 9.13
C GLY A 76 4.77 6.68 8.57
N ILE A 77 4.10 7.36 7.64
CA ILE A 77 2.89 6.84 6.96
C ILE A 77 3.27 5.64 6.08
N MET A 78 4.32 5.80 5.27
CA MET A 78 4.82 4.76 4.38
C MET A 78 5.28 3.50 5.13
N PRO A 79 6.15 3.59 6.17
CA PRO A 79 6.57 2.40 6.90
C PRO A 79 5.39 1.74 7.60
N PHE A 80 4.47 2.49 8.23
CA PHE A 80 3.27 1.89 8.82
C PHE A 80 2.48 1.03 7.81
N PHE A 81 2.16 1.58 6.64
CA PHE A 81 1.44 0.82 5.63
C PHE A 81 2.25 -0.35 5.06
N ASN A 82 3.57 -0.23 4.95
CA ASN A 82 4.42 -1.35 4.56
C ASN A 82 4.45 -2.45 5.63
N LEU A 83 4.45 -2.10 6.92
CA LEU A 83 4.33 -3.08 8.01
C LEU A 83 2.99 -3.81 7.94
N VAL A 84 1.88 -3.12 7.67
CA VAL A 84 0.56 -3.77 7.46
C VAL A 84 0.64 -4.76 6.30
N ARG A 85 1.23 -4.37 5.15
CA ARG A 85 1.38 -5.25 3.98
C ARG A 85 2.25 -6.47 4.28
N LEU A 86 3.36 -6.26 5.00
CA LEU A 86 4.26 -7.34 5.44
C LEU A 86 3.53 -8.34 6.34
N ALA A 87 2.81 -7.84 7.35
CA ALA A 87 1.96 -8.67 8.21
C ALA A 87 0.90 -9.44 7.42
N MET A 88 0.27 -8.81 6.41
CA MET A 88 -0.68 -9.49 5.52
C MET A 88 -0.03 -10.62 4.70
N LEU A 89 1.22 -10.46 4.30
CA LEU A 89 1.98 -11.43 3.50
C LEU A 89 2.65 -12.53 4.35
N SER A 90 2.77 -12.33 5.65
CA SER A 90 3.50 -13.24 6.53
C SER A 90 2.92 -14.64 6.57
N LYS A 91 3.82 -15.62 6.50
CA LYS A 91 3.51 -17.04 6.60
C LYS A 91 3.57 -17.60 8.03
N SER A 92 3.81 -16.77 9.04
CA SER A 92 4.01 -17.18 10.44
C SER A 92 3.00 -16.57 11.41
N GLU A 93 3.20 -16.82 12.71
CA GLU A 93 2.54 -16.08 13.80
C GLU A 93 2.91 -14.59 13.72
N VAL A 94 1.91 -13.71 13.89
CA VAL A 94 2.05 -12.25 13.73
C VAL A 94 1.50 -11.52 14.95
N HIS A 95 2.28 -10.59 15.50
CA HIS A 95 1.77 -9.61 16.47
C HIS A 95 1.97 -8.20 15.93
N PHE A 96 0.86 -7.50 15.72
CA PHE A 96 0.84 -6.16 15.18
C PHE A 96 0.38 -5.17 16.23
N LEU A 97 1.16 -4.11 16.45
CA LEU A 97 0.74 -2.98 17.26
C LEU A 97 0.45 -1.77 16.38
N TYR A 98 -0.56 -1.00 16.77
CA TYR A 98 -0.86 0.32 16.21
C TYR A 98 -1.26 1.27 17.33
N THR A 99 -1.47 2.55 17.02
CA THR A 99 -2.01 3.51 17.99
C THR A 99 -3.14 4.36 17.42
N SER A 100 -4.30 4.31 18.05
CA SER A 100 -5.46 5.14 17.68
C SER A 100 -5.25 6.64 17.90
N LYS A 101 -4.12 7.02 18.52
CA LYS A 101 -3.73 8.43 18.71
C LYS A 101 -3.19 9.09 17.45
N LEU A 102 -2.79 8.32 16.44
CA LEU A 102 -2.28 8.85 15.16
C LEU A 102 -3.36 8.80 14.10
N LEU A 103 -3.58 9.93 13.40
CA LEU A 103 -4.65 10.07 12.41
C LEU A 103 -4.64 9.00 11.32
N PHE A 104 -3.45 8.61 10.84
CA PHE A 104 -3.31 7.63 9.76
C PHE A 104 -3.38 6.17 10.23
N GLN A 105 -3.28 5.90 11.53
CA GLN A 105 -3.42 4.56 12.11
C GLN A 105 -4.79 4.35 12.76
N LYS A 106 -5.41 5.43 13.25
CA LYS A 106 -6.72 5.44 13.92
C LYS A 106 -7.82 4.69 13.14
N PRO A 107 -7.89 4.76 11.80
CA PRO A 107 -8.94 4.07 11.07
C PRO A 107 -8.79 2.55 11.04
N LEU A 108 -7.61 1.99 11.37
CA LEU A 108 -7.33 0.56 11.29
C LEU A 108 -8.41 -0.28 12.02
N ASN A 109 -8.96 -1.25 11.31
CA ASN A 109 -9.97 -2.17 11.83
C ASN A 109 -9.28 -3.34 12.52
N LYS A 110 -9.12 -3.24 13.84
CA LYS A 110 -8.45 -4.24 14.67
C LYS A 110 -9.07 -5.62 14.49
N GLU A 111 -10.38 -5.72 14.63
CA GLU A 111 -11.10 -6.99 14.62
C GLU A 111 -10.97 -7.70 13.29
N PHE A 112 -11.19 -6.98 12.18
CA PHE A 112 -11.05 -7.54 10.84
C PHE A 112 -9.60 -7.92 10.53
N PHE A 113 -8.63 -7.10 10.94
CA PHE A 113 -7.23 -7.42 10.69
C PHE A 113 -6.78 -8.65 11.47
N GLU A 114 -7.18 -8.79 12.73
CA GLU A 114 -6.86 -9.97 13.52
C GLU A 114 -7.52 -11.23 12.95
N ASP A 115 -8.79 -11.17 12.56
CA ASP A 115 -9.47 -12.27 11.87
C ASP A 115 -8.77 -12.62 10.55
N PHE A 116 -8.38 -11.60 9.77
CA PHE A 116 -7.63 -11.81 8.53
C PHE A 116 -6.34 -12.60 8.78
N LEU A 117 -5.57 -12.21 9.81
CA LEU A 117 -4.31 -12.87 10.17
C LEU A 117 -4.51 -14.32 10.60
N LYS A 118 -5.60 -14.62 11.32
CA LYS A 118 -5.92 -15.95 11.85
C LYS A 118 -6.55 -16.88 10.82
N ASN A 119 -7.51 -16.37 10.06
CA ASN A 119 -8.51 -17.19 9.37
C ASN A 119 -8.55 -17.00 7.85
N VAL A 120 -8.14 -15.85 7.33
CA VAL A 120 -8.29 -15.52 5.90
C VAL A 120 -7.02 -15.83 5.10
N ARG A 121 -5.84 -15.47 5.63
CA ARG A 121 -4.55 -15.70 4.94
C ARG A 121 -4.35 -17.17 4.57
N LYS A 122 -3.82 -17.41 3.37
CA LYS A 122 -3.51 -18.78 2.91
C LYS A 122 -2.47 -19.43 3.83
N LEU A 123 -2.72 -20.68 4.22
CA LEU A 123 -1.76 -21.43 5.03
C LEU A 123 -0.50 -21.76 4.21
N PRO A 124 0.68 -21.81 4.84
CA PRO A 124 1.92 -22.22 4.17
C PRO A 124 1.80 -23.66 3.69
N THR A 125 2.16 -23.92 2.43
CA THR A 125 2.05 -25.27 1.83
C THR A 125 3.13 -26.24 2.29
N GLU A 126 4.22 -25.71 2.86
CA GLU A 126 5.39 -26.49 3.30
C GLU A 126 5.27 -26.98 4.75
N GLN A 127 4.24 -26.57 5.47
CA GLN A 127 3.99 -26.93 6.87
C GLN A 127 2.74 -27.80 7.00
N ASP A 128 2.68 -28.60 8.06
CA ASP A 128 1.45 -29.26 8.46
C ASP A 128 0.34 -28.21 8.67
N PRO A 129 -0.83 -28.32 8.00
CA PRO A 129 -1.88 -27.31 8.08
C PRO A 129 -2.39 -27.06 9.50
N SER A 130 -2.43 -28.09 10.36
CA SER A 130 -2.89 -27.96 11.74
C SER A 130 -1.89 -27.18 12.58
N SER A 131 -0.60 -27.48 12.44
CA SER A 131 0.48 -26.72 13.07
C SER A 131 0.50 -25.25 12.62
N ALA A 132 0.39 -25.01 11.31
CA ALA A 132 0.36 -23.66 10.77
C ALA A 132 -0.85 -22.85 11.27
N GLN A 133 -2.03 -23.47 11.30
CA GLN A 133 -3.23 -22.84 11.86
C GLN A 133 -3.08 -22.52 13.34
N ASN A 134 -2.46 -23.41 14.13
CA ASN A 134 -2.20 -23.16 15.55
C ASN A 134 -1.29 -21.94 15.77
N SER A 135 -0.27 -21.76 14.94
CA SER A 135 0.57 -20.55 14.97
C SER A 135 -0.24 -19.31 14.58
N TYR A 136 -1.07 -19.39 13.54
CA TYR A 136 -1.90 -18.26 13.12
C TYR A 136 -2.89 -17.83 14.20
N ASN A 137 -3.51 -18.79 14.89
CA ASN A 137 -4.49 -18.53 15.96
C ASN A 137 -3.92 -17.72 17.14
N LYS A 138 -2.59 -17.73 17.33
CA LYS A 138 -1.91 -16.92 18.35
C LYS A 138 -1.65 -15.48 17.93
N SER A 139 -1.84 -15.16 16.65
CA SER A 139 -1.60 -13.81 16.13
C SER A 139 -2.51 -12.79 16.82
N THR A 140 -2.03 -11.55 16.98
CA THR A 140 -2.81 -10.48 17.63
C THR A 140 -2.66 -9.14 16.94
N VAL A 141 -3.70 -8.32 16.98
CA VAL A 141 -3.64 -6.90 16.61
C VAL A 141 -4.06 -6.06 17.81
N GLU A 142 -3.20 -5.16 18.30
CA GLU A 142 -3.50 -4.40 19.52
C GLU A 142 -3.27 -2.89 19.35
N ASP A 143 -4.20 -2.10 19.90
CA ASP A 143 -4.06 -0.65 20.03
C ASP A 143 -3.27 -0.34 21.30
N LEU A 144 -2.11 0.27 21.14
CA LEU A 144 -1.27 0.67 22.26
C LEU A 144 -1.93 1.76 23.12
N GLY A 145 -2.84 2.54 22.54
CA GLY A 145 -3.49 3.68 23.22
C GLY A 145 -2.56 4.85 23.53
N SER A 146 -1.28 4.77 23.16
CA SER A 146 -0.24 5.77 23.38
C SER A 146 0.66 5.91 22.15
N ILE A 147 1.43 7.01 22.06
CA ILE A 147 2.44 7.21 21.02
C ILE A 147 3.82 6.98 21.66
N SER A 148 4.14 5.71 21.98
CA SER A 148 5.34 5.36 22.75
C SER A 148 6.01 4.08 22.24
N ASP A 149 7.18 4.23 21.60
CA ASP A 149 8.03 3.08 21.23
C ASP A 149 8.40 2.22 22.44
N LEU A 150 8.65 2.84 23.59
CA LEU A 150 9.02 2.13 24.81
C LEU A 150 7.90 1.21 25.30
N GLU A 151 6.63 1.63 25.20
CA GLU A 151 5.51 0.79 25.59
C GLU A 151 5.31 -0.37 24.62
N ALA A 152 5.50 -0.15 23.32
CA ALA A 152 5.49 -1.22 22.32
C ALA A 152 6.61 -2.24 22.57
N ILE A 153 7.83 -1.77 22.86
CA ILE A 153 8.97 -2.64 23.21
C ILE A 153 8.65 -3.48 24.45
N LYS A 154 8.11 -2.87 25.52
CA LYS A 154 7.70 -3.60 26.73
C LYS A 154 6.60 -4.63 26.47
N TYR A 155 5.69 -4.36 25.54
CA TYR A 155 4.68 -5.32 25.12
C TYR A 155 5.33 -6.51 24.41
N PHE A 156 6.15 -6.23 23.40
CA PHE A 156 6.84 -7.27 22.61
C PHE A 156 7.86 -8.06 23.41
N GLU A 157 8.53 -7.46 24.37
CA GLU A 157 9.46 -8.15 25.27
C GLU A 157 8.78 -9.32 26.01
N LYS A 158 7.50 -9.17 26.38
CA LYS A 158 6.75 -10.27 27.02
C LYS A 158 6.56 -11.45 26.09
N ILE A 159 6.28 -11.19 24.81
CA ILE A 159 6.13 -12.22 23.77
C ILE A 159 7.47 -12.91 23.53
N ILE A 160 8.54 -12.12 23.41
CA ILE A 160 9.90 -12.64 23.22
C ILE A 160 10.31 -13.55 24.38
N ALA A 161 10.15 -13.08 25.62
CA ALA A 161 10.51 -13.84 26.82
C ALA A 161 9.73 -15.15 26.98
N ALA A 162 8.50 -15.19 26.47
CA ALA A 162 7.66 -16.40 26.50
C ALA A 162 8.03 -17.44 25.44
N ASN A 163 8.83 -17.07 24.43
CA ASN A 163 9.15 -17.90 23.25
C ASN A 163 10.67 -18.00 23.01
N PRO A 164 11.47 -18.52 23.97
CA PRO A 164 12.93 -18.59 23.88
C PRO A 164 13.45 -19.52 22.77
N ASP A 165 12.63 -20.48 22.34
CA ASP A 165 12.93 -21.53 21.37
C ASP A 165 12.54 -21.14 19.94
N LYS A 166 12.07 -19.90 19.75
CA LYS A 166 11.51 -19.39 18.48
C LYS A 166 12.37 -18.30 17.89
N LYS A 167 12.53 -18.29 16.56
CA LYS A 167 13.17 -17.18 15.85
C LYS A 167 12.16 -16.04 15.72
N ILE A 168 12.53 -14.86 16.19
CA ILE A 168 11.62 -13.72 16.24
C ILE A 168 12.20 -12.55 15.45
N ASN A 169 11.45 -12.04 14.48
CA ASN A 169 11.75 -10.76 13.84
C ASN A 169 10.90 -9.67 14.47
N PHE A 170 11.50 -8.49 14.69
CA PHE A 170 10.79 -7.28 15.04
C PHE A 170 11.00 -6.22 13.97
N PHE A 171 9.95 -5.96 13.18
CA PHE A 171 9.90 -4.97 12.12
C PHE A 171 9.49 -3.58 12.63
N MET A 172 10.24 -2.57 12.21
CA MET A 172 10.08 -1.18 12.65
C MET A 172 10.61 -0.19 11.62
N ASN A 173 10.30 1.10 11.79
CA ASN A 173 10.84 2.17 10.95
C ASN A 173 12.31 2.48 11.34
N SER A 174 13.23 2.40 10.37
CA SER A 174 14.67 2.59 10.58
C SER A 174 15.05 4.00 11.06
N ASP A 175 14.21 5.03 10.87
CA ASP A 175 14.45 6.36 11.48
C ASP A 175 14.35 6.35 13.01
N HIS A 176 13.79 5.27 13.59
CA HIS A 176 13.75 5.07 15.03
C HIS A 176 15.01 4.42 15.59
N PHE A 177 15.99 4.06 14.76
CA PHE A 177 17.28 3.58 15.26
C PHE A 177 18.02 4.64 16.09
N ARG A 178 17.69 5.93 15.99
CA ARG A 178 18.15 6.95 16.97
C ARG A 178 17.76 6.65 18.42
N ASN A 179 16.72 5.84 18.65
CA ASN A 179 16.34 5.33 19.97
C ASN A 179 17.13 4.04 20.32
N GLU A 180 18.37 3.94 19.83
CA GLU A 180 19.20 2.72 19.77
C GLU A 180 19.23 1.92 21.06
N MET A 181 19.35 2.59 22.22
CA MET A 181 19.52 1.94 23.52
C MET A 181 18.48 0.85 23.78
N GLU A 182 17.22 1.07 23.43
CA GLU A 182 16.16 0.09 23.75
C GLU A 182 16.21 -1.13 22.82
N TYR A 183 16.51 -0.92 21.53
CA TYR A 183 16.62 -2.00 20.55
C TYR A 183 17.89 -2.83 20.75
N SER A 184 19.02 -2.17 21.07
CA SER A 184 20.26 -2.86 21.40
C SER A 184 20.14 -3.63 22.72
N ASN A 185 19.48 -3.06 23.73
CA ASN A 185 19.16 -3.78 24.97
C ASN A 185 18.33 -5.05 24.68
N LEU A 186 17.35 -4.96 23.77
CA LEU A 186 16.50 -6.10 23.42
C LEU A 186 17.32 -7.24 22.79
N VAL A 187 18.14 -6.96 21.76
CA VAL A 187 18.95 -8.02 21.10
C VAL A 187 20.11 -8.53 21.96
N ASN A 188 20.63 -7.72 22.88
CA ASN A 188 21.64 -8.17 23.84
C ASN A 188 21.03 -9.09 24.92
N LYS A 189 19.79 -8.82 25.32
CA LYS A 189 19.08 -9.61 26.32
C LYS A 189 18.49 -10.90 25.75
N TYR A 190 18.04 -10.88 24.49
CA TYR A 190 17.38 -12.01 23.83
C TYR A 190 18.08 -12.38 22.52
N HIS A 191 18.83 -13.48 22.55
CA HIS A 191 19.62 -13.94 21.40
C HIS A 191 18.79 -14.55 20.26
N ASN A 192 17.50 -14.81 20.47
CA ASN A 192 16.58 -15.34 19.49
C ASN A 192 15.83 -14.26 18.68
N VAL A 193 16.23 -12.98 18.83
CA VAL A 193 15.57 -11.82 18.21
C VAL A 193 16.46 -11.16 17.15
N ALA A 194 15.86 -10.79 16.03
CA ALA A 194 16.41 -9.89 15.03
C ALA A 194 15.54 -8.61 14.91
N ILE A 195 16.17 -7.44 14.83
CA ILE A 195 15.50 -6.17 14.53
C ILE A 195 15.62 -5.87 13.04
N VAL A 196 14.48 -5.63 12.40
CA VAL A 196 14.38 -5.38 10.96
C VAL A 196 13.85 -3.97 10.74
N GLY A 197 14.75 -3.04 10.42
CA GLY A 197 14.40 -1.67 10.08
C GLY A 197 13.98 -1.56 8.62
N ILE A 198 12.88 -0.86 8.34
CA ILE A 198 12.46 -0.47 6.99
C ILE A 198 12.51 1.04 6.84
N GLU A 199 12.80 1.51 5.63
CA GLU A 199 12.89 2.95 5.34
C GLU A 199 11.61 3.76 5.67
N ASP A 200 11.81 4.99 6.13
CA ASP A 200 10.74 5.96 6.42
C ASP A 200 10.07 6.50 5.15
N SER A 201 10.85 6.64 4.09
CA SER A 201 10.41 7.11 2.77
C SER A 201 11.31 6.55 1.66
N LEU A 202 10.82 6.57 0.42
CA LEU A 202 11.59 6.14 -0.76
C LEU A 202 12.91 6.90 -0.94
N ALA A 203 13.04 8.12 -0.40
CA ALA A 203 14.26 8.92 -0.51
C ALA A 203 15.30 8.61 0.59
N THR A 204 14.96 7.74 1.54
CA THR A 204 15.82 7.46 2.71
C THR A 204 17.16 6.87 2.27
N GLY A 205 17.16 5.93 1.32
CA GLY A 205 18.38 5.32 0.83
C GLY A 205 19.37 6.33 0.25
N GLN A 206 18.90 7.24 -0.60
CA GLN A 206 19.70 8.36 -1.11
C GLN A 206 20.28 9.23 0.00
N TRP A 207 19.45 9.70 0.94
CA TRP A 207 19.95 10.54 2.04
C TRP A 207 21.02 9.84 2.87
N VAL A 208 20.81 8.56 3.18
CA VAL A 208 21.74 7.77 3.98
C VAL A 208 23.07 7.57 3.25
N SER A 209 23.01 7.14 1.98
CA SER A 209 24.20 6.81 1.19
C SER A 209 25.00 8.03 0.74
N GLN A 210 24.34 9.15 0.44
CA GLN A 210 25.00 10.34 -0.12
C GLN A 210 25.32 11.42 0.90
N ARG A 211 24.58 11.48 2.03
CA ARG A 211 24.74 12.53 3.03
C ARG A 211 25.10 12.01 4.40
N TYR A 212 24.32 11.09 4.98
CA TYR A 212 24.50 10.75 6.39
C TYR A 212 25.76 9.93 6.61
N VAL A 213 25.88 8.76 5.98
CA VAL A 213 27.03 7.88 6.17
C VAL A 213 28.35 8.57 5.79
N PRO A 214 28.47 9.29 4.67
CA PRO A 214 29.71 10.00 4.34
C PRO A 214 30.23 10.99 5.40
N LEU A 215 29.33 11.59 6.21
CA LEU A 215 29.73 12.55 7.24
C LEU A 215 30.35 11.90 8.47
N VAL A 216 30.02 10.63 8.76
CA VAL A 216 30.36 9.97 10.03
C VAL A 216 31.14 8.66 9.87
N TYR A 217 31.21 8.12 8.65
CA TYR A 217 31.80 6.80 8.39
C TYR A 217 33.24 6.69 8.90
N ASP A 218 34.13 7.55 8.41
CA ASP A 218 35.56 7.51 8.78
C ASP A 218 35.84 7.94 10.23
N LEU A 219 34.85 8.53 10.90
CA LEU A 219 34.96 8.88 12.32
C LEU A 219 34.76 7.66 13.22
N TYR A 220 33.92 6.70 12.79
CA TYR A 220 33.38 5.66 13.66
C TYR A 220 33.67 4.23 13.19
N LEU A 221 33.95 4.02 11.91
CA LEU A 221 34.23 2.70 11.34
C LEU A 221 35.60 2.67 10.65
N ASP A 222 36.26 1.53 10.77
CA ASP A 222 37.48 1.25 10.01
C ASP A 222 37.15 1.05 8.52
N ALA A 223 37.82 1.81 7.65
CA ALA A 223 37.50 1.84 6.23
C ALA A 223 37.70 0.49 5.51
N GLN A 224 38.59 -0.37 6.00
CA GLN A 224 38.89 -1.65 5.36
C GLN A 224 37.94 -2.77 5.81
N THR A 225 37.63 -2.80 7.10
CA THR A 225 36.92 -3.91 7.75
C THR A 225 35.46 -3.60 8.09
N GLY A 226 35.08 -2.31 8.08
CA GLY A 226 33.78 -1.83 8.55
C GLY A 226 33.55 -2.08 10.04
N LEU A 227 34.60 -2.38 10.82
CA LEU A 227 34.48 -2.61 12.25
C LEU A 227 34.45 -1.28 13.02
N PRO A 228 33.68 -1.20 14.12
CA PRO A 228 33.70 -0.05 15.03
C PRO A 228 35.11 0.32 15.51
N LEU A 229 35.45 1.60 15.38
CA LEU A 229 36.66 2.17 15.97
C LEU A 229 36.48 2.35 17.49
N LYS A 230 37.60 2.42 18.23
CA LYS A 230 37.59 2.57 19.69
C LYS A 230 36.88 3.84 20.17
N ASN A 231 36.86 4.89 19.35
CA ASN A 231 36.22 6.18 19.58
C ASN A 231 34.80 6.27 19.01
N ALA A 232 34.25 5.18 18.46
CA ALA A 232 32.88 5.17 17.98
C ALA A 232 31.90 5.53 19.11
N PRO A 233 30.84 6.29 18.82
CA PRO A 233 29.96 6.80 19.84
C PRO A 233 29.18 5.64 20.45
N LYS A 234 28.97 5.71 21.76
CA LYS A 234 28.14 4.74 22.48
C LYS A 234 26.65 4.95 22.26
N TYR A 235 26.27 6.08 21.67
CA TYR A 235 24.90 6.47 21.38
C TYR A 235 24.82 6.94 19.95
N ILE A 236 23.73 6.60 19.28
CA ILE A 236 23.59 6.86 17.85
C ILE A 236 22.59 7.99 17.63
N ASP A 237 22.98 8.98 16.83
CA ASP A 237 22.14 10.13 16.45
C ASP A 237 21.54 9.95 15.05
N ARG A 238 20.78 10.95 14.58
CA ARG A 238 20.13 10.90 13.26
C ARG A 238 21.09 10.63 12.09
N ILE A 239 22.34 11.10 12.18
CA ILE A 239 23.33 10.96 11.10
C ILE A 239 23.99 9.58 11.18
N SER A 240 24.20 9.07 12.38
CA SER A 240 24.88 7.80 12.63
C SER A 240 23.95 6.58 12.74
N GLN A 241 22.63 6.77 12.82
CA GLN A 241 21.64 5.70 13.12
C GLN A 241 21.72 4.49 12.21
N TYR A 242 22.12 4.67 10.96
CA TYR A 242 22.27 3.58 9.99
C TYR A 242 23.58 2.80 10.10
N LEU A 243 24.52 3.26 10.93
CA LEU A 243 25.71 2.50 11.28
C LEU A 243 25.41 1.43 12.35
N ILE A 244 24.24 1.47 12.99
CA ILE A 244 23.81 0.54 14.05
C ILE A 244 24.03 -0.94 13.65
N THR A 245 23.84 -1.26 12.38
CA THR A 245 24.01 -2.60 11.82
C THR A 245 25.47 -3.10 11.82
N ASN A 246 26.45 -2.20 11.87
CA ASN A 246 27.86 -2.54 12.07
C ASN A 246 28.19 -2.82 13.53
N PHE A 247 27.44 -2.24 14.46
CA PHE A 247 27.62 -2.46 15.91
C PHE A 247 26.88 -3.71 16.40
N TYR A 248 25.73 -4.03 15.80
CA TYR A 248 24.86 -5.13 16.25
C TYR A 248 24.54 -6.10 15.10
N PRO A 249 25.02 -7.36 15.16
CA PRO A 249 24.83 -8.32 14.07
C PRO A 249 23.39 -8.81 13.90
N ASN A 250 22.53 -8.64 14.91
CA ASN A 250 21.11 -8.99 14.86
C ASN A 250 20.21 -7.82 14.47
N ILE A 251 20.78 -6.77 13.88
CA ILE A 251 20.03 -5.64 13.32
C ILE A 251 20.32 -5.56 11.83
N VAL A 252 19.26 -5.39 11.03
CA VAL A 252 19.31 -5.23 9.56
C VAL A 252 18.48 -4.01 9.14
N SER A 253 18.95 -3.30 8.12
CA SER A 253 18.18 -2.23 7.46
C SER A 253 17.83 -2.63 6.04
N TYR A 254 16.55 -2.51 5.72
CA TYR A 254 16.00 -2.72 4.39
C TYR A 254 15.64 -1.39 3.76
N LEU A 255 16.12 -1.16 2.53
CA LEU A 255 15.86 0.04 1.74
C LEU A 255 15.30 -0.37 0.37
N SER A 256 14.43 0.41 -0.25
CA SER A 256 13.90 0.08 -1.58
C SER A 256 14.91 0.40 -2.69
N GLU A 257 15.76 1.41 -2.49
CA GLU A 257 16.74 1.88 -3.48
C GLU A 257 17.97 0.98 -3.59
N TYR A 258 18.01 0.13 -4.63
CA TYR A 258 19.10 -0.82 -4.88
C TYR A 258 20.49 -0.15 -4.97
N ASP A 259 20.60 0.96 -5.69
CA ASP A 259 21.90 1.65 -5.87
C ASP A 259 22.42 2.26 -4.56
N ALA A 260 21.52 2.75 -3.71
CA ALA A 260 21.88 3.23 -2.38
C ALA A 260 22.41 2.09 -1.51
N VAL A 261 21.74 0.93 -1.53
CA VAL A 261 22.19 -0.27 -0.80
C VAL A 261 23.56 -0.73 -1.30
N LYS A 262 23.78 -0.77 -2.61
CA LYS A 262 25.08 -1.13 -3.20
C LYS A 262 26.18 -0.17 -2.77
N SER A 263 25.90 1.15 -2.77
CA SER A 263 26.83 2.18 -2.30
C SER A 263 27.22 1.96 -0.84
N LEU A 264 26.25 1.71 0.03
CA LEU A 264 26.47 1.45 1.46
C LEU A 264 27.23 0.14 1.71
N THR A 265 26.89 -0.91 0.97
CA THR A 265 27.58 -2.21 1.04
C THR A 265 29.04 -2.09 0.60
N ASN A 266 29.33 -1.30 -0.44
CA ASN A 266 30.69 -1.01 -0.90
C ASN A 266 31.50 -0.27 0.18
N LYS A 267 30.84 0.60 0.95
CA LYS A 267 31.38 1.23 2.16
C LYS A 267 31.41 0.30 3.38
N LYS A 268 31.30 -1.02 3.20
CA LYS A 268 31.37 -2.01 4.31
C LYS A 268 30.34 -1.78 5.42
N ILE A 269 29.23 -1.10 5.13
CA ILE A 269 28.09 -1.06 6.03
C ILE A 269 27.45 -2.46 6.04
N ARG A 270 27.31 -3.04 7.22
CA ARG A 270 26.83 -4.43 7.39
C ARG A 270 25.31 -4.46 7.40
N ASN A 271 24.73 -5.62 7.08
CA ASN A 271 23.30 -5.91 7.18
C ASN A 271 22.41 -4.78 6.61
N ILE A 272 22.78 -4.25 5.45
CA ILE A 272 21.90 -3.41 4.63
C ILE A 272 21.54 -4.21 3.38
N LYS A 273 20.25 -4.28 3.08
CA LYS A 273 19.71 -5.08 1.97
C LYS A 273 18.66 -4.29 1.20
N PRO A 274 18.50 -4.54 -0.11
CA PRO A 274 17.35 -4.01 -0.82
C PRO A 274 16.08 -4.76 -0.35
N PHE A 275 14.91 -4.15 -0.44
CA PHE A 275 13.62 -4.86 -0.23
C PHE A 275 13.55 -6.12 -1.12
N PHE A 276 13.92 -5.94 -2.40
CA PHE A 276 13.97 -6.96 -3.42
C PHE A 276 15.19 -6.72 -4.32
N GLU A 277 15.80 -7.79 -4.81
CA GLU A 277 16.92 -7.70 -5.74
C GLU A 277 16.50 -7.09 -7.09
N GLN A 278 17.45 -6.42 -7.76
CA GLN A 278 17.21 -5.82 -9.07
C GLN A 278 17.01 -6.91 -10.13
N GLU A 279 15.82 -6.96 -10.73
CA GLU A 279 15.53 -7.88 -11.83
C GLU A 279 15.96 -7.29 -13.17
N LYS A 280 16.39 -8.18 -14.07
CA LYS A 280 16.70 -7.87 -15.46
C LYS A 280 15.67 -8.48 -16.39
N GLY A 281 15.23 -7.70 -17.38
CA GLY A 281 14.36 -8.16 -18.44
C GLY A 281 15.09 -9.10 -19.40
N ALA A 282 14.33 -9.69 -20.32
CA ALA A 282 14.85 -10.63 -21.31
C ALA A 282 15.90 -10.00 -22.25
N THR A 283 15.89 -8.67 -22.39
CA THR A 283 16.86 -7.93 -23.21
C THR A 283 18.01 -7.34 -22.39
N GLY A 284 18.10 -7.66 -21.09
CA GLY A 284 19.16 -7.23 -20.18
C GLY A 284 18.94 -5.85 -19.56
N GLU A 285 17.82 -5.20 -19.85
CA GLU A 285 17.35 -3.95 -19.26
C GLU A 285 16.96 -4.13 -17.79
N ASN A 286 17.14 -3.10 -16.98
CA ASN A 286 16.68 -3.12 -15.59
C ASN A 286 15.16 -2.96 -15.58
N LEU A 287 14.45 -3.90 -14.94
CA LEU A 287 13.02 -3.76 -14.70
C LEU A 287 12.76 -2.76 -13.57
N SER A 288 11.54 -2.21 -13.54
CA SER A 288 11.10 -1.37 -12.43
C SER A 288 11.25 -2.13 -11.11
N PRO A 289 11.79 -1.50 -10.04
CA PRO A 289 11.93 -2.13 -8.75
C PRO A 289 10.58 -2.63 -8.23
N LYS A 290 10.55 -3.87 -7.73
CA LYS A 290 9.37 -4.40 -7.05
C LYS A 290 9.15 -3.68 -5.73
N GLU A 291 7.89 -3.50 -5.37
CA GLU A 291 7.48 -2.97 -4.07
C GLU A 291 6.68 -4.02 -3.28
N ILE A 292 6.61 -3.86 -1.95
CA ILE A 292 5.82 -4.75 -1.07
C ILE A 292 4.35 -4.76 -1.51
N LYS A 293 3.83 -3.63 -2.02
CA LYS A 293 2.45 -3.54 -2.51
C LYS A 293 2.16 -4.53 -3.66
N ASP A 294 3.13 -4.79 -4.53
CA ASP A 294 2.95 -5.64 -5.71
C ASP A 294 2.66 -7.10 -5.30
N PHE A 295 3.17 -7.51 -4.14
CA PHE A 295 2.94 -8.83 -3.59
C PHE A 295 1.53 -9.01 -3.03
N ILE A 296 0.90 -7.98 -2.45
CA ILE A 296 -0.50 -8.10 -2.01
C ILE A 296 -1.49 -8.10 -3.18
N PHE A 297 -1.11 -7.55 -4.35
CA PHE A 297 -1.89 -7.65 -5.59
C PHE A 297 -1.82 -9.04 -6.23
N SER A 298 -0.68 -9.72 -6.12
CA SER A 298 -0.44 -11.04 -6.74
C SER A 298 -0.77 -12.21 -5.82
N THR A 299 -0.61 -12.05 -4.50
CA THR A 299 -0.89 -13.10 -3.52
C THR A 299 -2.39 -13.32 -3.35
N ARG A 300 -2.78 -14.57 -3.07
CA ARG A 300 -4.17 -14.99 -2.89
C ARG A 300 -4.42 -15.52 -1.48
N ASP A 301 -5.61 -15.28 -0.97
CA ASP A 301 -6.11 -15.83 0.30
C ASP A 301 -6.57 -17.29 0.15
N ARG A 302 -7.12 -17.88 1.23
CA ARG A 302 -7.65 -19.26 1.21
C ARG A 302 -8.80 -19.46 0.22
N ASN A 303 -9.54 -18.40 -0.08
CA ASN A 303 -10.69 -18.39 -0.98
C ASN A 303 -10.32 -17.89 -2.38
N ASN A 304 -9.02 -17.84 -2.71
CA ASN A 304 -8.49 -17.40 -3.99
C ASN A 304 -8.79 -15.93 -4.35
N LYS A 305 -9.10 -15.07 -3.37
CA LYS A 305 -9.21 -13.62 -3.56
C LYS A 305 -7.84 -12.97 -3.40
N ARG A 306 -7.58 -11.86 -4.09
CA ARG A 306 -6.32 -11.12 -3.96
C ARG A 306 -6.21 -10.54 -2.55
N LEU A 307 -5.04 -10.58 -1.91
CA LEU A 307 -4.92 -9.99 -0.57
C LEU A 307 -5.29 -8.50 -0.56
N PHE A 308 -5.04 -7.79 -1.66
CA PHE A 308 -5.43 -6.39 -1.84
C PHE A 308 -6.93 -6.13 -1.62
N THR A 309 -7.83 -7.08 -1.87
CA THR A 309 -9.28 -6.86 -1.64
C THR A 309 -9.62 -6.71 -0.15
N HIS A 310 -8.72 -7.10 0.74
CA HIS A 310 -8.87 -6.94 2.18
C HIS A 310 -8.23 -5.66 2.70
N TRP A 311 -7.41 -4.99 1.88
CA TRP A 311 -6.63 -3.82 2.27
C TRP A 311 -7.50 -2.73 2.88
N GLY A 312 -8.52 -2.26 2.15
CA GLY A 312 -9.42 -1.19 2.60
C GLY A 312 -10.09 -1.50 3.94
N LYS A 313 -10.57 -2.73 4.11
CA LYS A 313 -11.18 -3.20 5.36
C LYS A 313 -10.18 -3.21 6.52
N ILE A 314 -8.95 -3.70 6.30
CA ILE A 314 -7.89 -3.75 7.31
C ILE A 314 -7.49 -2.35 7.75
N ILE A 315 -7.14 -1.45 6.83
CA ILE A 315 -6.74 -0.09 7.19
C ILE A 315 -7.94 0.80 7.54
N GLY A 316 -9.15 0.23 7.51
CA GLY A 316 -10.44 0.86 7.77
C GLY A 316 -10.76 2.06 6.89
N LEU A 317 -10.19 2.06 5.70
CA LEU A 317 -10.57 2.90 4.56
C LEU A 317 -11.51 2.06 3.70
N ASP A 318 -12.69 1.79 4.27
CA ASP A 318 -13.72 0.93 3.69
C ASP A 318 -14.63 1.76 2.78
N TRP A 319 -14.93 1.25 1.60
CA TRP A 319 -15.82 1.90 0.64
C TRP A 319 -17.22 2.12 1.24
N GLU A 320 -17.63 1.28 2.20
CA GLU A 320 -18.92 1.40 2.90
C GLU A 320 -19.05 2.74 3.63
N LYS A 321 -17.95 3.28 4.17
CA LYS A 321 -17.94 4.60 4.82
C LYS A 321 -18.17 5.71 3.80
N GLU A 322 -17.49 5.64 2.66
CA GLU A 322 -17.69 6.59 1.56
C GLU A 322 -19.10 6.49 0.98
N ARG A 323 -19.64 5.27 0.86
CA ARG A 323 -21.04 5.03 0.47
C ARG A 323 -22.00 5.72 1.42
N ASP A 324 -21.79 5.58 2.73
CA ASP A 324 -22.70 6.14 3.73
C ASP A 324 -22.64 7.69 3.74
N ILE A 325 -21.48 8.29 3.43
CA ILE A 325 -21.36 9.73 3.19
C ILE A 325 -22.21 10.14 1.99
N VAL A 326 -22.01 9.50 0.84
CA VAL A 326 -22.76 9.82 -0.40
C VAL A 326 -24.27 9.63 -0.20
N LYS A 327 -24.66 8.56 0.49
CA LYS A 327 -26.06 8.28 0.83
C LYS A 327 -26.66 9.33 1.76
N GLY A 328 -25.90 9.78 2.77
CA GLY A 328 -26.33 10.84 3.68
C GLY A 328 -26.51 12.18 2.97
N ASP A 329 -25.57 12.54 2.11
CA ASP A 329 -25.65 13.75 1.27
C ASP A 329 -26.86 13.69 0.32
N TYR A 330 -27.13 12.55 -0.33
CA TYR A 330 -28.35 12.34 -1.13
C TYR A 330 -29.62 12.50 -0.29
N GLN A 331 -29.66 11.94 0.91
CA GLN A 331 -30.82 12.09 1.80
C GLN A 331 -31.06 13.56 2.17
N GLN A 332 -30.01 14.38 2.28
CA GLN A 332 -30.10 15.79 2.62
C GLN A 332 -30.72 16.65 1.51
N ASN A 333 -30.42 16.39 0.23
CA ASN A 333 -30.85 17.28 -0.86
C ASN A 333 -31.47 16.62 -2.10
N GLN A 334 -31.54 15.29 -2.13
CA GLN A 334 -32.10 14.47 -3.21
C GLN A 334 -31.43 14.67 -4.59
N LYS A 335 -30.21 15.21 -4.64
CA LYS A 335 -29.48 15.43 -5.88
C LYS A 335 -28.68 14.20 -6.31
N PRO A 336 -28.67 13.85 -7.62
CA PRO A 336 -27.76 12.84 -8.15
C PRO A 336 -26.29 13.24 -7.95
N SER A 337 -25.39 12.27 -8.08
CA SER A 337 -23.96 12.42 -7.78
C SER A 337 -23.10 12.43 -9.05
N ILE A 338 -22.11 13.34 -9.08
CA ILE A 338 -20.99 13.34 -10.01
C ILE A 338 -19.76 12.83 -9.29
N ILE A 339 -19.02 11.91 -9.91
CA ILE A 339 -17.64 11.61 -9.51
C ILE A 339 -16.64 12.25 -10.48
N ILE A 340 -15.66 12.96 -9.91
CA ILE A 340 -14.51 13.51 -10.61
C ILE A 340 -13.33 12.57 -10.36
N ILE A 341 -12.81 11.97 -11.43
CA ILE A 341 -11.58 11.16 -11.39
C ILE A 341 -10.38 12.08 -11.55
N GLY A 342 -9.67 12.29 -10.43
CA GLY A 342 -8.56 13.21 -10.30
C GLY A 342 -7.20 12.66 -10.74
N THR A 343 -6.21 13.52 -10.63
CA THR A 343 -4.80 13.30 -10.94
C THR A 343 -3.93 13.52 -9.70
N SER A 344 -2.62 13.59 -9.90
CA SER A 344 -1.65 14.02 -8.88
C SER A 344 -1.36 15.52 -8.92
N TYR A 345 -1.98 16.28 -9.82
CA TYR A 345 -1.65 17.69 -10.04
C TYR A 345 -2.50 18.63 -9.17
N ASP A 346 -1.87 19.68 -8.66
CA ASP A 346 -2.56 20.73 -7.89
C ASP A 346 -3.62 21.47 -8.72
N SER A 347 -3.47 21.47 -10.05
CA SER A 347 -4.44 22.03 -11.00
C SER A 347 -5.82 21.37 -10.92
N ASP A 348 -5.93 20.19 -10.30
CA ASP A 348 -7.23 19.57 -10.02
C ASP A 348 -8.14 20.48 -9.20
N ILE A 349 -7.58 21.28 -8.29
CA ILE A 349 -8.37 22.16 -7.41
C ILE A 349 -9.19 23.15 -8.24
N ASP A 350 -8.57 23.85 -9.19
CA ASP A 350 -9.28 24.84 -10.01
C ASP A 350 -10.26 24.18 -10.98
N ARG A 351 -9.95 22.99 -11.47
CA ARG A 351 -10.88 22.19 -12.28
C ARG A 351 -12.10 21.76 -11.45
N VAL A 352 -11.92 21.33 -10.20
CA VAL A 352 -13.03 20.99 -9.29
C VAL A 352 -13.89 22.22 -8.98
N LYS A 353 -13.29 23.39 -8.74
CA LYS A 353 -14.04 24.64 -8.54
C LYS A 353 -14.87 25.01 -9.78
N TYR A 354 -14.30 24.88 -10.98
CA TYR A 354 -15.01 25.10 -12.23
C TYR A 354 -16.21 24.14 -12.38
N ILE A 355 -16.00 22.83 -12.18
CA ILE A 355 -17.08 21.83 -12.23
C ILE A 355 -18.15 22.12 -11.18
N ALA A 356 -17.77 22.53 -9.97
CA ALA A 356 -18.71 22.94 -8.94
C ALA A 356 -19.53 24.17 -9.33
N SER A 357 -18.88 25.19 -9.91
CA SER A 357 -19.57 26.39 -10.38
C SER A 357 -20.66 26.09 -11.43
N LYS A 358 -20.47 25.03 -12.22
CA LYS A 358 -21.37 24.63 -13.32
C LYS A 358 -22.46 23.64 -12.89
N TYR A 359 -22.12 22.66 -12.04
CA TYR A 359 -23.00 21.52 -11.77
C TYR A 359 -23.47 21.37 -10.32
N ALA A 360 -22.92 22.09 -9.33
CA ALA A 360 -23.28 21.88 -7.91
C ALA A 360 -24.74 22.24 -7.59
N GLN A 361 -25.39 23.00 -8.48
CA GLN A 361 -26.81 23.29 -8.37
C GLN A 361 -27.67 22.03 -8.55
N ASP A 362 -27.28 21.15 -9.47
CA ASP A 362 -28.09 19.99 -9.87
C ASP A 362 -27.54 18.67 -9.35
N TYR A 363 -26.25 18.64 -8.97
CA TYR A 363 -25.55 17.44 -8.54
C TYR A 363 -24.77 17.63 -7.23
N ASN A 364 -24.62 16.54 -6.48
CA ASN A 364 -23.59 16.40 -5.45
C ASN A 364 -22.26 16.04 -6.12
N ILE A 365 -21.17 16.69 -5.76
CA ILE A 365 -19.88 16.55 -6.45
C ILE A 365 -18.86 15.90 -5.53
N TYR A 366 -18.33 14.78 -6.00
CA TYR A 366 -17.33 13.98 -5.30
C TYR A 366 -16.04 13.92 -6.07
N TYR A 367 -14.93 14.28 -5.43
CA TYR A 367 -13.60 14.21 -6.01
C TYR A 367 -12.84 12.98 -5.49
N LYS A 368 -12.31 12.15 -6.40
CA LYS A 368 -11.41 11.04 -6.08
C LYS A 368 -10.03 11.29 -6.66
N GLY A 369 -9.11 11.77 -5.82
CA GLY A 369 -7.72 12.06 -6.19
C GLY A 369 -6.78 10.85 -6.18
N HIS A 370 -5.55 11.07 -6.63
CA HIS A 370 -4.49 10.07 -6.63
C HIS A 370 -4.04 9.71 -5.18
N PRO A 371 -3.86 8.41 -4.82
CA PRO A 371 -3.49 8.00 -3.46
C PRO A 371 -2.20 8.65 -2.93
N GLY A 372 -1.23 8.94 -3.81
CA GLY A 372 0.01 9.62 -3.44
C GLY A 372 -0.07 11.13 -3.18
N HIS A 373 -1.22 11.78 -3.44
CA HIS A 373 -1.33 13.24 -3.48
C HIS A 373 -2.61 13.73 -2.78
N ASN A 374 -2.53 13.91 -1.46
CA ASN A 374 -3.70 14.20 -0.62
C ASN A 374 -4.00 15.71 -0.48
N TYR A 375 -3.15 16.59 -1.02
CA TYR A 375 -3.30 18.03 -0.87
C TYR A 375 -4.63 18.54 -1.45
N SER A 376 -4.94 18.19 -2.70
CA SER A 376 -6.18 18.59 -3.38
C SER A 376 -7.43 18.12 -2.62
N ALA A 377 -7.43 16.86 -2.16
CA ALA A 377 -8.53 16.30 -1.37
C ALA A 377 -8.72 17.05 -0.04
N SER A 378 -7.63 17.34 0.66
CA SER A 378 -7.65 18.12 1.91
C SER A 378 -8.21 19.52 1.68
N TYR A 379 -7.73 20.20 0.63
CA TYR A 379 -8.19 21.54 0.27
C TYR A 379 -9.70 21.56 0.01
N ILE A 380 -10.22 20.62 -0.78
CA ILE A 380 -11.64 20.52 -1.12
C ILE A 380 -12.49 20.36 0.14
N ASN A 381 -12.16 19.40 1.01
CA ASN A 381 -12.90 19.14 2.26
C ASN A 381 -12.78 20.27 3.29
N GLU A 382 -11.76 21.11 3.20
CA GLU A 382 -11.62 22.27 4.08
C GLU A 382 -12.35 23.50 3.54
N HIS A 383 -12.25 23.77 2.23
CA HIS A 383 -12.60 25.07 1.64
C HIS A 383 -13.89 25.05 0.82
N LEU A 384 -14.26 23.90 0.24
CA LEU A 384 -15.43 23.75 -0.63
C LEU A 384 -16.58 22.97 0.04
N ASP A 385 -16.34 22.44 1.25
CA ASP A 385 -17.30 21.67 2.03
C ASP A 385 -18.59 22.46 2.32
N PRO A 386 -19.77 21.78 2.42
CA PRO A 386 -21.06 22.41 2.72
C PRO A 386 -21.10 23.32 3.94
N LYS A 387 -20.17 23.19 4.90
CA LYS A 387 -20.06 24.11 6.04
C LYS A 387 -19.67 25.54 5.64
N ASN A 388 -19.18 25.75 4.42
CA ASN A 388 -18.68 27.03 3.91
C ASN A 388 -19.72 27.80 3.06
N ILE A 389 -21.03 27.57 3.27
CA ILE A 389 -22.10 28.32 2.60
C ILE A 389 -21.87 29.83 2.70
N GLY A 390 -22.10 30.55 1.59
CA GLY A 390 -21.90 31.99 1.48
C GLY A 390 -20.46 32.42 1.18
N LYS A 391 -19.50 31.49 1.11
CA LYS A 391 -18.12 31.80 0.74
C LYS A 391 -17.98 31.95 -0.77
N GLU A 392 -17.28 33.00 -1.18
CA GLU A 392 -16.85 33.21 -2.57
C GLU A 392 -15.54 32.46 -2.84
N ILE A 393 -15.56 31.66 -3.90
CA ILE A 393 -14.44 30.83 -4.33
C ILE A 393 -13.96 31.32 -5.69
N ASN A 394 -12.76 31.91 -5.69
CA ASN A 394 -12.09 32.36 -6.91
C ASN A 394 -11.37 31.19 -7.61
N PHE A 395 -11.45 31.16 -8.93
CA PHE A 395 -10.73 30.20 -9.77
C PHE A 395 -10.47 30.75 -11.17
N VAL A 396 -9.49 30.17 -11.86
CA VAL A 396 -9.27 30.42 -13.29
C VAL A 396 -10.17 29.49 -14.08
N ASN A 397 -11.11 30.04 -14.84
CA ASN A 397 -12.01 29.27 -15.68
C ASN A 397 -11.23 28.59 -16.81
N PRO A 398 -11.18 27.25 -16.86
CA PRO A 398 -10.40 26.52 -17.85
C PRO A 398 -10.87 26.72 -19.30
N GLU A 399 -12.15 27.06 -19.54
CA GLU A 399 -12.67 27.25 -20.90
C GLU A 399 -12.16 28.53 -21.57
N ASN A 400 -11.93 29.58 -20.78
CA ASN A 400 -11.64 30.92 -21.32
C ASN A 400 -10.41 31.61 -20.70
N GLY A 401 -9.81 31.00 -19.67
CA GLY A 401 -8.62 31.51 -18.97
C GLY A 401 -8.86 32.71 -18.05
N LYS A 402 -10.11 33.12 -17.81
CA LYS A 402 -10.45 34.29 -16.98
C LYS A 402 -10.68 33.89 -15.52
N ASN A 403 -10.48 34.84 -14.60
CA ASN A 403 -10.85 34.64 -13.21
C ASN A 403 -12.37 34.75 -13.06
N ASP A 404 -12.98 33.69 -12.54
CA ASP A 404 -14.40 33.62 -12.21
C ASP A 404 -14.58 33.37 -10.70
N VAL A 405 -15.80 33.62 -10.23
CA VAL A 405 -16.19 33.47 -8.82
C VAL A 405 -17.39 32.54 -8.71
N TRP A 406 -17.28 31.53 -7.86
CA TRP A 406 -18.40 30.68 -7.46
C TRP A 406 -18.78 30.98 -6.01
N LEU A 407 -20.06 31.30 -5.79
CA LEU A 407 -20.64 31.44 -4.46
C LEU A 407 -21.26 30.11 -4.02
N ILE A 408 -20.76 29.53 -2.92
CA ILE A 408 -21.31 28.29 -2.36
C ILE A 408 -22.72 28.57 -1.82
N LYS A 409 -23.73 27.93 -2.39
CA LYS A 409 -25.13 28.08 -1.96
C LYS A 409 -25.55 26.94 -1.02
N GLU A 410 -26.61 27.20 -0.26
CA GLU A 410 -27.24 26.19 0.57
C GLU A 410 -27.66 24.96 -0.27
N GLY A 411 -27.41 23.76 0.28
CA GLY A 411 -27.70 22.50 -0.40
C GLY A 411 -26.76 22.13 -1.56
N GLN A 412 -25.71 22.92 -1.83
CA GLN A 412 -24.62 22.52 -2.73
C GLN A 412 -23.58 21.70 -1.95
N ILE A 413 -23.26 20.50 -2.44
CA ILE A 413 -22.32 19.60 -1.78
C ILE A 413 -21.14 19.32 -2.70
N VAL A 414 -19.94 19.63 -2.20
CA VAL A 414 -18.66 19.31 -2.83
C VAL A 414 -17.75 18.70 -1.77
N ARG A 415 -17.30 17.47 -2.01
CA ARG A 415 -16.45 16.71 -1.08
C ARG A 415 -15.36 15.95 -1.85
N ALA A 416 -14.26 15.66 -1.18
CA ALA A 416 -13.29 14.68 -1.64
C ALA A 416 -13.48 13.37 -0.87
N LEU A 417 -13.55 12.25 -1.62
CA LEU A 417 -13.58 10.89 -1.09
C LEU A 417 -12.17 10.44 -0.69
N GLU A 418 -12.08 9.45 0.21
CA GLU A 418 -10.81 8.92 0.69
C GLU A 418 -9.90 8.47 -0.48
N THR A 419 -8.75 9.12 -0.62
CA THR A 419 -7.86 8.94 -1.78
C THR A 419 -7.13 7.61 -1.75
N GLN A 420 -6.94 7.01 -0.58
CA GLN A 420 -6.27 5.72 -0.42
C GLN A 420 -7.13 4.52 -0.83
N ILE A 421 -8.45 4.68 -0.95
CA ILE A 421 -9.33 3.62 -1.48
C ILE A 421 -9.07 3.48 -2.98
N ALA A 422 -9.00 2.25 -3.48
CA ALA A 422 -8.89 2.01 -4.92
C ALA A 422 -10.11 2.59 -5.64
N SER A 423 -9.90 3.21 -6.80
CA SER A 423 -11.02 3.86 -7.51
C SER A 423 -12.10 2.86 -7.91
N GLU A 424 -11.73 1.61 -8.21
CA GLU A 424 -12.63 0.52 -8.57
C GLU A 424 -13.59 0.14 -7.44
N GLU A 425 -13.14 0.19 -6.17
CA GLU A 425 -14.01 -0.04 -5.00
C GLU A 425 -15.11 1.03 -4.93
N LEU A 426 -14.80 2.28 -5.29
CA LEU A 426 -15.80 3.36 -5.26
C LEU A 426 -16.71 3.37 -6.49
N THR A 427 -16.23 2.90 -7.64
CA THR A 427 -16.87 3.18 -8.94
C THR A 427 -17.40 1.96 -9.67
N THR A 428 -16.93 0.76 -9.34
CA THR A 428 -17.17 -0.44 -10.14
C THR A 428 -17.63 -1.61 -9.28
N ASP A 429 -16.95 -1.87 -8.16
CA ASP A 429 -17.09 -3.12 -7.45
C ASP A 429 -18.38 -3.28 -6.65
N HIS A 430 -18.99 -2.17 -6.27
CA HIS A 430 -20.15 -2.15 -5.37
C HIS A 430 -21.39 -1.45 -5.98
N VAL A 431 -21.38 -1.22 -7.29
CA VAL A 431 -22.44 -0.51 -8.01
C VAL A 431 -23.75 -1.31 -8.09
N LEU A 432 -23.64 -2.64 -8.17
CA LEU A 432 -24.78 -3.56 -8.31
C LEU A 432 -25.10 -4.33 -7.03
N ASP A 433 -24.44 -4.01 -5.92
CA ASP A 433 -24.70 -4.61 -4.61
C ASP A 433 -26.08 -4.16 -4.08
N GLU A 434 -26.64 -4.88 -3.11
CA GLU A 434 -27.95 -4.57 -2.50
C GLU A 434 -28.00 -3.17 -1.87
N ASN A 435 -26.88 -2.72 -1.28
CA ASN A 435 -26.70 -1.36 -0.75
C ASN A 435 -25.51 -0.69 -1.46
N PRO A 436 -25.73 -0.17 -2.68
CA PRO A 436 -24.66 0.18 -3.59
C PRO A 436 -24.09 1.58 -3.34
N LEU A 437 -22.89 1.83 -3.87
CA LEU A 437 -22.35 3.16 -4.11
C LEU A 437 -22.45 3.47 -5.60
N ARG A 438 -23.14 4.56 -5.98
CA ARG A 438 -23.39 4.93 -7.37
C ARG A 438 -23.10 6.40 -7.63
N PHE A 439 -22.61 6.66 -8.83
CA PHE A 439 -22.42 7.99 -9.38
C PHE A 439 -23.09 8.06 -10.74
N GLU A 440 -24.10 8.92 -10.90
CA GLU A 440 -24.89 9.05 -12.12
C GLU A 440 -24.06 9.60 -13.27
N LYS A 441 -23.11 10.48 -12.96
CA LYS A 441 -22.30 11.22 -13.93
C LYS A 441 -20.82 11.25 -13.54
N TRP A 442 -19.97 11.43 -14.54
CA TRP A 442 -18.53 11.36 -14.41
C TRP A 442 -17.86 12.59 -15.02
N VAL A 443 -16.73 13.01 -14.44
CA VAL A 443 -15.80 13.97 -15.02
C VAL A 443 -14.40 13.38 -14.95
N LEU A 444 -13.66 13.45 -16.06
CA LEU A 444 -12.32 12.87 -16.16
C LEU A 444 -11.28 13.99 -16.22
N LEU A 445 -10.44 14.14 -15.19
CA LEU A 445 -9.37 15.15 -15.20
C LEU A 445 -8.10 14.69 -15.94
N THR A 446 -8.06 13.41 -16.30
CA THR A 446 -7.05 12.79 -17.16
C THR A 446 -7.70 11.70 -18.01
N PHE A 447 -7.10 11.42 -19.16
CA PHE A 447 -7.45 10.30 -20.02
C PHE A 447 -6.38 9.19 -20.00
N ARG A 448 -5.54 9.13 -18.94
CA ARG A 448 -4.40 8.19 -18.83
C ARG A 448 -4.48 7.21 -17.66
N THR A 449 -5.60 7.19 -16.92
CA THR A 449 -5.74 6.31 -15.75
C THR A 449 -6.60 5.09 -16.05
N SER A 450 -6.22 3.94 -15.48
CA SER A 450 -7.03 2.71 -15.57
C SER A 450 -8.37 2.85 -14.87
N ALA A 451 -8.51 3.77 -13.91
CA ALA A 451 -9.76 4.01 -13.19
C ALA A 451 -10.92 4.43 -14.10
N ILE A 452 -10.61 4.96 -15.30
CA ILE A 452 -11.60 5.33 -16.31
C ILE A 452 -12.41 4.11 -16.77
N SER A 453 -11.82 2.90 -16.79
CA SER A 453 -12.57 1.70 -17.16
C SER A 453 -13.68 1.37 -16.17
N GLY A 454 -13.70 1.99 -14.98
CA GLY A 454 -14.78 1.81 -14.01
C GLY A 454 -16.13 2.38 -14.45
N ILE A 455 -16.19 3.10 -15.57
CA ILE A 455 -17.45 3.46 -16.24
C ILE A 455 -18.19 2.20 -16.73
N ASP A 456 -17.46 1.12 -17.06
CA ASP A 456 -18.03 -0.19 -17.43
C ASP A 456 -18.40 -1.00 -16.18
N ASN A 457 -19.48 -0.59 -15.51
CA ASN A 457 -19.88 -1.12 -14.20
C ASN A 457 -21.32 -1.69 -14.15
N GLY A 458 -22.01 -1.77 -15.29
CA GLY A 458 -23.39 -2.25 -15.38
C GLY A 458 -24.45 -1.22 -14.97
N PHE A 459 -24.07 0.02 -14.66
CA PHE A 459 -24.97 1.13 -14.35
C PHE A 459 -24.71 2.35 -15.24
N ASN A 460 -23.44 2.65 -15.51
CA ASN A 460 -23.03 3.78 -16.34
C ASN A 460 -22.80 3.37 -17.80
N ALA A 461 -22.89 4.36 -18.67
CA ALA A 461 -22.49 4.26 -20.07
C ALA A 461 -21.45 5.35 -20.40
N PRO A 462 -20.67 5.23 -21.49
CA PRO A 462 -19.71 6.27 -21.88
C PRO A 462 -20.30 7.69 -22.02
N GLY A 463 -21.59 7.80 -22.37
CA GLY A 463 -22.31 9.09 -22.41
C GLY A 463 -22.64 9.71 -21.04
N ASP A 464 -22.33 9.04 -19.93
CA ASP A 464 -22.43 9.62 -18.58
C ASP A 464 -21.22 10.49 -18.22
N VAL A 465 -20.17 10.51 -19.05
CA VAL A 465 -19.03 11.42 -18.90
C VAL A 465 -19.44 12.81 -19.37
N LEU A 466 -19.50 13.77 -18.44
CA LEU A 466 -19.88 15.15 -18.74
C LEU A 466 -18.75 15.91 -19.44
N GLU A 467 -17.53 15.76 -18.93
CA GLU A 467 -16.36 16.52 -19.41
C GLU A 467 -15.08 15.72 -19.28
N ILE A 468 -14.15 15.95 -20.22
CA ILE A 468 -12.83 15.33 -20.25
C ILE A 468 -11.77 16.43 -20.33
N PHE A 469 -10.84 16.44 -19.38
CA PHE A 469 -9.65 17.29 -19.41
C PHE A 469 -8.46 16.46 -19.87
N LEU A 470 -7.73 16.98 -20.85
CA LEU A 470 -6.47 16.38 -21.29
C LEU A 470 -5.29 16.98 -20.54
N GLU A 471 -4.23 16.19 -20.40
CA GLU A 471 -2.96 16.70 -19.90
C GLU A 471 -2.43 17.81 -20.83
N ASN A 472 -1.94 18.90 -20.23
CA ASN A 472 -1.43 20.08 -20.92
C ASN A 472 -2.47 20.88 -21.72
N GLN A 473 -3.76 20.57 -21.58
CA GLN A 473 -4.84 21.41 -22.09
C GLN A 473 -5.58 22.05 -20.93
N ALA A 474 -5.80 23.35 -21.05
CA ALA A 474 -6.58 24.11 -20.08
C ALA A 474 -8.06 23.79 -20.24
N ALA A 475 -8.59 23.93 -21.46
CA ALA A 475 -10.02 23.80 -21.74
C ALA A 475 -10.53 22.34 -21.66
N PRO A 476 -11.71 22.12 -21.06
CA PRO A 476 -12.37 20.83 -21.10
C PRO A 476 -12.92 20.51 -22.50
N ILE A 477 -13.01 19.22 -22.79
CA ILE A 477 -13.77 18.67 -23.90
C ILE A 477 -15.20 18.44 -23.41
N ASN A 478 -16.12 19.26 -23.90
CA ASN A 478 -17.54 19.26 -23.52
C ASN A 478 -18.40 18.39 -24.45
N ILE A 479 -19.47 17.81 -23.90
CA ILE A 479 -20.53 17.12 -24.66
C ILE A 479 -21.01 17.97 -25.85
N GLY A 480 -21.28 17.31 -26.97
CA GLY A 480 -21.82 17.93 -28.19
C GLY A 480 -20.76 18.50 -29.13
N THR A 481 -19.48 18.39 -28.79
CA THR A 481 -18.37 18.72 -29.70
C THR A 481 -17.90 17.49 -30.47
N ASN A 482 -17.39 17.67 -31.70
CA ASN A 482 -16.79 16.57 -32.47
C ASN A 482 -15.64 15.90 -31.72
N LEU A 483 -14.87 16.70 -30.96
CA LEU A 483 -13.76 16.21 -30.16
C LEU A 483 -14.25 15.31 -29.02
N TYR A 484 -15.38 15.64 -28.39
CA TYR A 484 -15.99 14.78 -27.38
C TYR A 484 -16.39 13.43 -27.95
N GLU A 485 -17.04 13.39 -29.11
CA GLU A 485 -17.42 12.12 -29.76
C GLU A 485 -16.19 11.27 -30.11
N GLU A 486 -15.09 11.89 -30.54
CA GLU A 486 -13.82 11.18 -30.78
C GLU A 486 -13.27 10.56 -29.49
N TYR A 487 -13.24 11.31 -28.39
CA TYR A 487 -12.75 10.81 -27.10
C TYR A 487 -13.67 9.77 -26.47
N ASN A 488 -14.98 9.88 -26.68
CA ASN A 488 -15.94 8.88 -26.27
C ASN A 488 -15.72 7.56 -27.04
N LYS A 489 -15.42 7.64 -28.34
CA LYS A 489 -15.03 6.46 -29.13
C LYS A 489 -13.69 5.86 -28.67
N LYS A 490 -12.71 6.69 -28.30
CA LYS A 490 -11.44 6.23 -27.70
C LYS A 490 -11.66 5.57 -26.35
N LEU A 491 -12.55 6.11 -25.51
CA LEU A 491 -12.89 5.54 -24.21
C LEU A 491 -13.35 4.09 -24.37
N ILE A 492 -14.28 3.88 -25.31
CA ILE A 492 -14.77 2.56 -25.66
C ILE A 492 -13.65 1.67 -26.21
N THR A 493 -12.91 2.16 -27.21
CA THR A 493 -11.92 1.37 -27.95
C THR A 493 -10.74 0.97 -27.06
N ASP A 494 -10.15 1.93 -26.37
CA ASP A 494 -8.86 1.77 -25.69
C ASP A 494 -9.03 1.19 -24.29
N TYR A 495 -10.08 1.60 -23.55
CA TYR A 495 -10.23 1.25 -22.14
C TYR A 495 -11.23 0.15 -21.87
N ILE A 496 -12.37 0.13 -22.58
CA ILE A 496 -13.43 -0.81 -22.27
C ILE A 496 -13.33 -2.07 -23.13
N ALA A 497 -13.38 -1.93 -24.45
CA ALA A 497 -13.35 -3.05 -25.38
C ALA A 497 -12.08 -3.89 -25.26
N THR A 498 -10.93 -3.27 -24.99
CA THR A 498 -9.65 -3.98 -24.79
C THR A 498 -9.66 -4.93 -23.60
N LYS A 499 -10.32 -4.54 -22.50
CA LYS A 499 -10.37 -5.34 -21.26
C LYS A 499 -11.50 -6.37 -21.25
N SER A 500 -12.60 -6.09 -21.95
CA SER A 500 -13.84 -6.86 -21.81
C SER A 500 -14.12 -7.79 -22.99
N LEU A 501 -13.48 -7.57 -24.16
CA LEU A 501 -13.73 -8.35 -25.38
C LEU A 501 -12.49 -9.06 -25.89
N SER A 502 -12.71 -10.21 -26.54
CA SER A 502 -11.71 -10.92 -27.34
C SER A 502 -12.34 -11.31 -28.68
N ILE A 503 -11.51 -11.37 -29.72
CA ILE A 503 -11.92 -11.85 -31.04
C ILE A 503 -11.02 -13.01 -31.38
N THR A 504 -11.60 -14.15 -31.73
CA THR A 504 -10.90 -15.39 -32.04
C THR A 504 -11.31 -15.88 -33.43
N ILE A 505 -10.46 -16.70 -34.04
CA ILE A 505 -10.80 -17.40 -35.28
C ILE A 505 -11.61 -18.63 -34.91
N LYS A 506 -12.74 -18.84 -35.60
CA LYS A 506 -13.55 -20.05 -35.44
C LYS A 506 -12.76 -21.30 -35.83
N GLU A 507 -13.04 -22.41 -35.18
CA GLU A 507 -12.34 -23.68 -35.38
C GLU A 507 -12.25 -24.10 -36.87
N GLN A 508 -13.35 -24.00 -37.61
CA GLN A 508 -13.39 -24.34 -39.05
C GLN A 508 -12.51 -23.44 -39.94
N SER A 509 -12.05 -22.30 -39.43
CA SER A 509 -11.31 -21.28 -40.17
C SER A 509 -9.85 -21.13 -39.72
N VAL A 510 -9.43 -21.90 -38.71
CA VAL A 510 -8.05 -21.85 -38.14
C VAL A 510 -6.98 -22.08 -39.22
N ASN A 511 -7.25 -22.98 -40.17
CA ASN A 511 -6.33 -23.37 -41.25
C ASN A 511 -6.49 -22.52 -42.52
N LYS A 512 -7.39 -21.55 -42.55
CA LYS A 512 -7.51 -20.65 -43.72
C LYS A 512 -6.28 -19.74 -43.81
N PRO A 513 -5.77 -19.46 -45.02
CA PRO A 513 -4.74 -18.45 -45.22
C PRO A 513 -5.19 -17.11 -44.59
N ARG A 514 -4.33 -16.48 -43.79
CA ARG A 514 -4.67 -15.26 -43.03
C ARG A 514 -5.16 -14.11 -43.92
N ASN A 515 -4.62 -14.01 -45.13
CA ASN A 515 -5.03 -13.03 -46.15
C ASN A 515 -6.39 -13.33 -46.81
N LYS A 516 -7.04 -14.46 -46.48
CA LYS A 516 -8.35 -14.88 -47.00
C LYS A 516 -9.42 -14.99 -45.90
N LEU A 517 -9.12 -14.54 -44.68
CA LEU A 517 -10.09 -14.54 -43.59
C LEU A 517 -11.14 -13.45 -43.83
N GLU A 518 -12.41 -13.82 -43.69
CA GLU A 518 -13.56 -12.92 -43.79
C GLU A 518 -14.24 -12.76 -42.42
N ILE A 519 -15.19 -11.83 -42.30
CA ILE A 519 -15.91 -11.57 -41.04
C ILE A 519 -16.53 -12.86 -40.45
N SER A 520 -17.06 -13.74 -41.31
CA SER A 520 -17.71 -14.99 -40.92
C SER A 520 -16.77 -15.99 -40.25
N ASP A 521 -15.45 -15.81 -40.40
CA ASP A 521 -14.40 -16.65 -39.83
C ASP A 521 -14.04 -16.31 -38.39
N PHE A 522 -14.57 -15.20 -37.86
CA PHE A 522 -14.30 -14.74 -36.52
C PHE A 522 -15.52 -14.84 -35.61
N GLU A 523 -15.25 -14.94 -34.33
CA GLU A 523 -16.24 -14.84 -33.27
C GLU A 523 -15.75 -13.87 -32.18
N VAL A 524 -16.70 -13.18 -31.55
CA VAL A 524 -16.43 -12.23 -30.48
C VAL A 524 -16.84 -12.88 -29.17
N HIS A 525 -15.93 -12.94 -28.21
CA HIS A 525 -16.22 -13.41 -26.87
C HIS A 525 -16.04 -12.31 -25.84
N LYS A 526 -16.88 -12.34 -24.81
CA LYS A 526 -16.61 -11.63 -23.57
C LYS A 526 -15.50 -12.38 -22.82
N ILE A 527 -14.50 -11.68 -22.31
CA ILE A 527 -13.38 -12.30 -21.56
C ILE A 527 -13.92 -12.79 -20.20
N SER A 528 -13.65 -14.05 -19.81
CA SER A 528 -14.26 -14.71 -18.63
C SER A 528 -13.97 -14.04 -17.27
N ASN A 529 -12.94 -13.20 -17.12
CA ASN A 529 -12.80 -12.39 -15.90
C ASN A 529 -13.79 -11.20 -15.84
N ALA A 530 -14.50 -10.93 -16.93
CA ALA A 530 -15.65 -10.03 -17.00
C ALA A 530 -16.98 -10.74 -16.62
N GLU A 531 -16.93 -11.95 -16.06
CA GLU A 531 -18.08 -12.78 -15.64
C GLU A 531 -18.92 -12.20 -14.49
N LYS A 532 -18.51 -11.11 -13.84
CA LYS A 532 -19.49 -10.30 -13.13
C LYS A 532 -20.19 -9.46 -14.19
N GLU A 533 -21.44 -9.80 -14.53
CA GLU A 533 -22.38 -9.20 -15.50
C GLU A 533 -22.51 -7.65 -15.48
N ARG A 534 -21.39 -6.94 -15.56
CA ARG A 534 -21.24 -5.49 -15.38
C ARG A 534 -20.94 -4.80 -16.71
N PHE A 535 -21.22 -5.49 -17.80
CA PHE A 535 -20.72 -5.10 -19.10
C PHE A 535 -21.75 -4.25 -19.85
N PHE A 536 -21.35 -3.05 -20.24
CA PHE A 536 -22.20 -2.05 -20.88
C PHE A 536 -22.64 -2.39 -22.32
N PHE A 537 -22.12 -3.48 -22.92
CA PHE A 537 -22.51 -3.91 -24.27
C PHE A 537 -23.29 -5.22 -24.32
N ASN A 538 -24.32 -5.21 -25.16
CA ASN A 538 -25.05 -6.37 -25.65
C ASN A 538 -25.01 -6.44 -27.19
N ASP A 539 -25.41 -7.59 -27.74
CA ASP A 539 -25.53 -7.84 -29.19
C ASP A 539 -24.31 -7.39 -30.01
N ILE A 540 -23.12 -7.78 -29.55
CA ILE A 540 -21.86 -7.38 -30.19
C ILE A 540 -21.67 -8.15 -31.49
N GLN A 541 -21.45 -7.42 -32.57
CA GLN A 541 -21.26 -7.98 -33.90
C GLN A 541 -20.08 -7.32 -34.60
N ILE A 542 -19.39 -8.10 -35.43
CA ILE A 542 -18.36 -7.57 -36.33
C ILE A 542 -19.09 -6.96 -37.52
N ASN A 543 -18.98 -5.65 -37.69
CA ASN A 543 -19.57 -4.94 -38.81
C ASN A 543 -18.69 -5.09 -40.07
N LYS A 544 -17.39 -4.84 -39.94
CA LYS A 544 -16.42 -5.04 -41.04
C LYS A 544 -14.99 -5.25 -40.57
N ILE A 545 -14.18 -5.86 -41.44
CA ILE A 545 -12.71 -5.80 -41.36
C ILE A 545 -12.28 -4.47 -41.99
N VAL A 546 -11.66 -3.59 -41.21
CA VAL A 546 -11.17 -2.28 -41.65
C VAL A 546 -9.84 -2.43 -42.36
N THR A 547 -8.90 -3.15 -41.73
CA THR A 547 -7.60 -3.50 -42.31
C THR A 547 -7.20 -4.92 -41.92
N SER A 548 -6.44 -5.57 -42.79
CA SER A 548 -5.81 -6.87 -42.55
C SER A 548 -4.48 -6.86 -43.27
N GLU A 549 -3.39 -6.78 -42.50
CA GLU A 549 -2.04 -6.61 -43.02
C GLU A 549 -1.01 -7.33 -42.14
N LEU A 550 0.18 -7.59 -42.69
CA LEU A 550 1.31 -8.02 -41.87
C LEU A 550 1.73 -6.89 -40.93
N ASN A 551 2.02 -7.22 -39.67
CA ASN A 551 2.60 -6.25 -38.75
C ASN A 551 4.02 -5.84 -39.19
N GLU A 552 4.56 -4.79 -38.57
CA GLU A 552 5.85 -4.20 -38.94
C GLU A 552 7.01 -5.21 -38.91
N ASN A 553 6.94 -6.20 -38.01
CA ASN A 553 7.95 -7.25 -37.85
C ASN A 553 7.76 -8.43 -38.83
N GLY A 554 6.66 -8.43 -39.60
CA GLY A 554 6.31 -9.51 -40.52
C GLY A 554 6.09 -10.87 -39.84
N ASN A 555 5.78 -10.91 -38.55
CA ASN A 555 5.64 -12.15 -37.77
C ASN A 555 4.19 -12.49 -37.38
N ALA A 556 3.26 -11.55 -37.59
CA ALA A 556 1.83 -11.73 -37.35
C ALA A 556 0.99 -10.92 -38.34
N TRP A 557 -0.25 -11.35 -38.56
CA TRP A 557 -1.28 -10.56 -39.23
C TRP A 557 -2.01 -9.69 -38.22
N LYS A 558 -1.98 -8.38 -38.45
CA LYS A 558 -2.72 -7.38 -37.71
C LYS A 558 -4.08 -7.19 -38.39
N VAL A 559 -5.16 -7.51 -37.69
CA VAL A 559 -6.52 -7.36 -38.21
C VAL A 559 -7.25 -6.34 -37.35
N LEU A 560 -7.73 -5.26 -37.98
CA LEU A 560 -8.55 -4.23 -37.35
C LEU A 560 -10.01 -4.44 -37.73
N PHE A 561 -10.85 -4.66 -36.73
CA PHE A 561 -12.29 -4.80 -36.87
C PHE A 561 -13.00 -3.50 -36.50
N GLU A 562 -14.08 -3.19 -37.20
CA GLU A 562 -15.12 -2.29 -36.74
C GLU A 562 -16.24 -3.15 -36.14
N LEU A 563 -16.50 -2.94 -34.86
CA LEU A 563 -17.53 -3.62 -34.09
C LEU A 563 -18.74 -2.70 -33.91
N GLN A 564 -19.91 -3.31 -33.88
CA GLN A 564 -21.14 -2.69 -33.43
C GLN A 564 -21.63 -3.38 -32.17
N ALA A 565 -22.11 -2.61 -31.22
CA ALA A 565 -22.72 -3.12 -30.00
C ALA A 565 -23.88 -2.24 -29.56
N ARG A 566 -24.89 -2.84 -28.95
CA ARG A 566 -25.98 -2.11 -28.30
C ARG A 566 -25.63 -1.81 -26.85
N SER A 567 -26.12 -0.70 -26.34
CA SER A 567 -26.08 -0.45 -24.91
C SER A 567 -26.86 -1.53 -24.16
N SER A 568 -26.26 -2.14 -23.14
CA SER A 568 -26.97 -2.99 -22.19
C SER A 568 -27.56 -2.19 -21.01
N VAL A 569 -27.13 -0.93 -20.85
CA VAL A 569 -27.39 -0.08 -19.68
C VAL A 569 -27.78 1.31 -20.13
N LYS A 570 -28.99 1.77 -19.78
CA LYS A 570 -29.58 3.05 -20.25
C LYS A 570 -29.65 3.12 -21.79
N GLU A 571 -30.74 3.66 -22.34
CA GLU A 571 -30.91 3.79 -23.81
C GLU A 571 -30.57 2.48 -24.59
N PRO A 572 -31.27 1.35 -24.35
CA PRO A 572 -30.92 0.04 -24.91
C PRO A 572 -30.91 0.00 -26.46
N ASP A 573 -31.51 0.98 -27.11
CA ASP A 573 -31.49 1.14 -28.57
C ASP A 573 -30.26 1.86 -29.11
N LYS A 574 -29.41 2.43 -28.24
CA LYS A 574 -28.20 3.13 -28.65
C LYS A 574 -27.16 2.16 -29.18
N ILE A 575 -26.73 2.40 -30.42
CA ILE A 575 -25.70 1.61 -31.10
C ILE A 575 -24.37 2.35 -31.00
N TYR A 576 -23.37 1.65 -30.50
CA TYR A 576 -21.98 2.10 -30.47
C TYR A 576 -21.20 1.44 -31.60
N THR A 577 -20.40 2.23 -32.31
CA THR A 577 -19.47 1.74 -33.33
C THR A 577 -18.04 2.07 -32.92
N PHE A 578 -17.19 1.07 -32.78
CA PHE A 578 -15.83 1.21 -32.28
C PHE A 578 -14.89 0.20 -32.94
N ASN A 579 -13.58 0.41 -32.79
CA ASN A 579 -12.60 -0.45 -33.42
C ASN A 579 -12.01 -1.43 -32.40
N LYS A 580 -11.57 -2.61 -32.85
CA LYS A 580 -10.77 -3.53 -32.05
C LYS A 580 -9.75 -4.24 -32.93
N GLN A 581 -8.52 -4.31 -32.46
CA GLN A 581 -7.43 -4.96 -33.16
C GLN A 581 -7.09 -6.30 -32.50
N ILE A 582 -6.73 -7.29 -33.31
CA ILE A 582 -6.05 -8.50 -32.86
C ILE A 582 -4.80 -8.74 -33.69
N GLU A 583 -3.88 -9.53 -33.13
CA GLU A 583 -2.74 -10.07 -33.86
C GLU A 583 -2.87 -11.58 -33.98
N LEU A 584 -2.69 -12.09 -35.20
CA LEU A 584 -2.78 -13.49 -35.54
C LEU A 584 -1.38 -13.99 -35.92
N PRO A 585 -0.77 -14.89 -35.13
CA PRO A 585 0.54 -15.45 -35.47
C PRO A 585 0.52 -16.14 -36.84
N LEU A 586 1.67 -16.11 -37.52
CA LEU A 586 1.84 -16.66 -38.87
C LEU A 586 1.84 -18.20 -38.96
N ASN A 587 1.80 -18.92 -37.83
CA ASN A 587 1.94 -20.38 -37.71
C ASN A 587 1.72 -21.19 -38.99
#